data_AF-A0A382UZ26-F1
#
_entry.id   AF-A0A382UZ26-F1
#
_cell.length_a   1.000
_cell.length_b   1.000
_cell.length_c   1.000
_cell.angle_alpha   90.00
_cell.angle_beta   90.00
_cell.angle_gamma   90.00
#
_symmetry.space_group_name_H-M   'P 1'
#
loop_
_entity.id
_entity.type
_entity.pdbx_description
1 polymer ?
#
loop_
_entity_poly.entity_id
_entity_poly.type
_entity_poly.pdbx_seq_one_letter_code
_entity_poly.pdbx_strand_id
1 'polypeptide(L)'
;GMSGMWGVMYWLFVTPIYWISAVWYRRMRCLTLGDWFVERYESPRIGVAYALFGCFYYMIYGAMLFTAIGKVAGPIMGDTLFGVPLQYSLLPLIALIVITYGLLGGIAAAYWTDLIQGICIILLSVLLIPFGLKAVVAAYGTSSDGLLDGFRIMHEQLPETYFTIIGSTTASEFPLYSIVAIVIINIVGIVLTPHFIVTGGGTAKSEWDARVGLVTGNFIKRFCTIGWVITALIVLTLYGGDATLTADADKAWGVATIKLLGPLKIGLVGLMVACLLAALMSSVDCYML
;
A
#
# COMPACT_ATOMS: atom_id res chain seq x y z
N GLY A 1 -1.90 8.54 -14.53
CA GLY A 1 -0.77 8.05 -15.36
C GLY A 1 0.44 7.75 -14.50
N MET A 2 1.64 7.63 -15.07
CA MET A 2 2.87 7.30 -14.32
C MET A 2 3.21 8.32 -13.23
N SER A 3 2.88 9.60 -13.42
CA SER A 3 3.05 10.65 -12.40
C SER A 3 2.37 10.32 -11.05
N GLY A 4 1.28 9.55 -11.07
CA GLY A 4 0.58 9.12 -9.85
C GLY A 4 1.45 8.28 -8.92
N MET A 5 2.54 7.69 -9.42
CA MET A 5 3.52 6.97 -8.60
C MET A 5 4.10 7.85 -7.49
N TRP A 6 4.20 9.17 -7.72
CA TRP A 6 4.72 10.10 -6.73
C TRP A 6 3.87 10.18 -5.48
N GLY A 7 2.58 9.83 -5.53
CA GLY A 7 1.73 9.71 -4.35
C GLY A 7 2.22 8.71 -3.30
N VAL A 8 3.16 7.83 -3.66
CA VAL A 8 3.84 6.94 -2.71
C VAL A 8 5.36 6.94 -2.87
N MET A 9 5.90 7.33 -4.03
CA MET A 9 7.34 7.30 -4.28
C MET A 9 8.11 8.37 -3.50
N TYR A 10 7.45 9.44 -3.03
CA TYR A 10 8.10 10.45 -2.18
C TYR A 10 8.74 9.86 -0.91
N TRP A 11 8.23 8.73 -0.40
CA TRP A 11 8.80 8.01 0.74
C TRP A 11 10.23 7.51 0.50
N LEU A 12 10.68 7.43 -0.76
CA LEU A 12 12.06 7.13 -1.10
C LEU A 12 13.02 8.16 -0.48
N PHE A 13 12.66 9.44 -0.48
CA PHE A 13 13.49 10.51 0.06
C PHE A 13 13.47 10.58 1.59
N VAL A 14 12.51 9.93 2.22
CA VAL A 14 12.42 9.81 3.69
C VAL A 14 13.31 8.67 4.22
N THR A 15 13.72 7.73 3.35
CA THR A 15 14.54 6.56 3.74
C THR A 15 15.78 6.86 4.58
N PRO A 16 16.57 7.93 4.33
CA PRO A 16 17.72 8.24 5.18
C PRO A 16 17.32 8.53 6.64
N ILE A 17 16.13 9.09 6.86
CA ILE A 17 15.60 9.35 8.21
C ILE A 17 15.33 8.03 8.93
N TYR A 18 14.83 7.00 8.23
CA TYR A 18 14.62 5.67 8.81
C TYR A 18 15.90 5.04 9.35
N TRP A 19 17.02 5.23 8.66
CA TRP A 19 18.32 4.75 9.13
C TRP A 19 18.72 5.37 10.48
N ILE A 20 18.33 6.62 10.70
CA ILE A 20 18.64 7.36 11.92
C ILE A 20 17.61 7.03 13.00
N SER A 21 16.31 7.21 12.71
CA SER A 21 15.21 7.07 13.65
C SER A 21 15.05 5.66 14.19
N ALA A 22 15.37 4.62 13.40
CA ALA A 22 15.29 3.22 13.83
C ALA A 22 16.13 2.95 15.11
N VAL A 23 17.24 3.66 15.27
CA VAL A 23 18.09 3.55 16.46
C VAL A 23 17.45 4.26 17.64
N TRP A 24 16.82 5.41 17.41
CA TRP A 24 16.16 6.18 18.44
C TRP A 24 15.05 5.37 19.07
N TYR A 25 14.15 4.79 18.27
CA TYR A 25 13.05 3.96 18.78
C TYR A 25 13.54 2.82 19.66
N ARG A 26 14.61 2.13 19.23
CA ARG A 26 15.20 1.05 20.02
C ARG A 26 15.88 1.51 21.31
N ARG A 27 16.47 2.72 21.32
CA ARG A 27 17.15 3.28 22.50
C ARG A 27 16.20 3.94 23.49
N MET A 28 15.09 4.49 23.02
CA MET A 28 14.08 5.12 23.88
C MET A 28 13.50 4.11 24.87
N ARG A 29 13.34 2.83 24.48
CA ARG A 29 12.79 1.76 25.34
C ARG A 29 11.43 2.09 25.97
N CYS A 30 10.71 3.05 25.40
CA CYS A 30 9.34 3.38 25.74
C CYS A 30 8.38 2.46 24.97
N LEU A 31 7.21 2.19 25.53
CA LEU A 31 6.16 1.42 24.86
C LEU A 31 5.45 2.27 23.81
N THR A 32 5.16 3.53 24.15
CA THR A 32 4.54 4.50 23.25
C THR A 32 5.38 5.77 23.12
N LEU A 33 5.19 6.51 22.02
CA LEU A 33 5.75 7.86 21.91
C LEU A 33 5.18 8.81 22.96
N GLY A 34 3.97 8.55 23.47
CA GLY A 34 3.38 9.29 24.59
C GLY A 34 4.21 9.16 25.86
N ASP A 35 4.66 7.95 26.20
CA ASP A 35 5.54 7.70 27.35
C ASP A 35 6.86 8.45 27.19
N TRP A 36 7.42 8.45 25.98
CA TRP A 36 8.63 9.21 25.68
C TRP A 36 8.43 10.72 25.89
N PHE A 37 7.28 11.29 25.52
CA PHE A 37 6.97 12.69 25.80
C PHE A 37 6.90 12.98 27.31
N VAL A 38 6.36 12.05 28.11
CA VAL A 38 6.34 12.19 29.57
C VAL A 38 7.76 12.16 30.14
N GLU A 39 8.58 11.20 29.73
CA GLU A 39 9.98 11.07 30.20
C GLU A 39 10.84 12.26 29.76
N ARG A 40 10.69 12.73 28.52
CA ARG A 40 11.55 13.77 27.95
C ARG A 40 11.23 15.18 28.45
N TYR A 41 9.95 15.46 28.69
CA TYR A 41 9.46 16.81 29.04
C TYR A 41 8.92 16.88 30.48
N GLU A 42 8.99 15.80 31.25
CA GLU A 42 8.52 15.70 32.64
C GLU A 42 7.06 16.15 32.82
N SER A 43 6.25 15.99 31.75
CA SER A 43 4.89 16.55 31.68
C SER A 43 3.89 15.48 31.28
N PRO A 44 3.08 14.98 32.22
CA PRO A 44 1.99 14.05 31.93
C PRO A 44 0.98 14.62 30.93
N ARG A 45 0.80 15.96 30.90
CA ARG A 45 -0.14 16.62 30.00
C ARG A 45 0.25 16.48 28.53
N ILE A 46 1.54 16.55 28.22
CA ILE A 46 2.05 16.38 26.85
C ILE A 46 1.90 14.93 26.41
N GLY A 47 2.20 13.97 27.30
CA GLY A 47 1.97 12.55 27.05
C GLY A 47 0.51 12.23 26.73
N VAL A 48 -0.43 12.75 27.54
CA VAL A 48 -1.87 12.58 27.31
C VAL A 48 -2.31 13.22 25.99
N ALA A 49 -1.84 14.44 25.69
CA ALA A 49 -2.16 15.10 24.42
C ALA A 49 -1.69 14.27 23.21
N TYR A 50 -0.48 13.70 23.30
CA TYR A 50 0.04 12.83 22.26
C TYR A 50 -0.72 11.49 22.16
N ALA A 51 -1.11 10.90 23.29
CA ALA A 51 -1.91 9.67 23.30
C ALA A 51 -3.27 9.89 22.61
N LEU A 52 -3.96 11.01 22.89
CA LEU A 52 -5.19 11.38 22.21
C LEU A 52 -4.97 11.55 20.70
N PHE A 53 -3.91 12.27 20.31
CA PHE A 53 -3.51 12.38 18.90
C PHE A 53 -3.29 11.00 18.26
N GLY A 54 -2.62 10.08 18.95
CA GLY A 54 -2.38 8.73 18.46
C GLY A 54 -3.66 7.93 18.26
N CYS A 55 -4.62 8.01 19.19
CA CYS A 55 -5.93 7.38 19.03
C CYS A 55 -6.66 7.92 17.80
N PHE A 56 -6.71 9.24 17.60
CA PHE A 56 -7.32 9.83 16.40
C PHE A 56 -6.60 9.42 15.11
N TYR A 57 -5.27 9.38 15.13
CA TYR A 57 -4.46 8.92 14.01
C TYR A 57 -4.83 7.49 13.61
N TYR A 58 -4.85 6.56 14.57
CA TYR A 58 -5.20 5.16 14.31
C TYR A 58 -6.64 4.98 13.82
N MET A 59 -7.60 5.73 14.36
CA MET A 59 -8.98 5.69 13.90
C MET A 59 -9.11 6.12 12.43
N ILE A 60 -8.47 7.22 12.04
CA ILE A 60 -8.56 7.76 10.68
C ILE A 60 -7.85 6.82 9.68
N TYR A 61 -6.62 6.40 9.99
CA TYR A 61 -5.86 5.52 9.10
C TYR A 61 -6.46 4.12 9.02
N GLY A 62 -6.98 3.59 10.13
CA GLY A 62 -7.72 2.33 10.15
C GLY A 62 -8.96 2.39 9.25
N ALA A 63 -9.78 3.44 9.38
CA ALA A 63 -10.97 3.63 8.54
C ALA A 63 -10.64 3.75 7.05
N MET A 64 -9.53 4.43 6.71
CA MET A 64 -9.02 4.52 5.34
C MET A 64 -8.67 3.14 4.78
N LEU A 65 -7.98 2.29 5.55
CA LEU A 65 -7.62 0.93 5.12
C LEU A 65 -8.84 0.03 4.95
N PHE A 66 -9.82 0.10 5.86
CA PHE A 66 -11.09 -0.62 5.71
C PHE A 66 -11.87 -0.18 4.47
N THR A 67 -11.82 1.11 4.12
CA THR A 67 -12.43 1.61 2.89
C THR A 67 -11.70 1.06 1.66
N ALA A 68 -10.36 1.03 1.66
CA ALA A 68 -9.56 0.46 0.59
C ALA A 68 -9.86 -1.03 0.37
N ILE A 69 -10.04 -1.80 1.46
CA ILE A 69 -10.50 -3.19 1.40
C ILE A 69 -11.80 -3.30 0.59
N GLY A 70 -12.81 -2.50 0.93
CA GLY A 70 -14.10 -2.50 0.25
C GLY A 70 -13.98 -2.19 -1.25
N LYS A 71 -13.14 -1.21 -1.61
CA LYS A 71 -12.93 -0.82 -3.02
C LYS A 71 -12.26 -1.91 -3.86
N VAL A 72 -11.32 -2.65 -3.28
CA VAL A 72 -10.67 -3.76 -4.01
C VAL A 72 -11.52 -5.02 -4.02
N ALA A 73 -12.23 -5.30 -2.93
CA ALA A 73 -13.10 -6.48 -2.82
C ALA A 73 -14.38 -6.35 -3.67
N GLY A 74 -14.94 -5.14 -3.80
CA GLY A 74 -16.20 -4.87 -4.52
C GLY A 74 -16.24 -5.44 -5.95
N PRO A 75 -15.27 -5.13 -6.82
CA PRO A 75 -15.21 -5.71 -8.16
C PRO A 75 -15.16 -7.24 -8.17
N ILE A 76 -14.62 -7.88 -7.12
CA ILE A 76 -14.31 -9.31 -7.07
C ILE A 76 -15.44 -10.13 -6.47
N MET A 77 -16.07 -9.61 -5.42
CA MET A 77 -17.13 -10.29 -4.66
C MET A 77 -18.53 -9.79 -5.01
N GLY A 78 -18.63 -8.71 -5.79
CA GLY A 78 -19.87 -7.95 -6.01
C GLY A 78 -20.14 -6.95 -4.89
N ASP A 79 -21.20 -6.16 -5.03
CA ASP A 79 -21.51 -5.08 -4.07
C ASP A 79 -22.16 -5.56 -2.76
N THR A 80 -22.55 -6.84 -2.70
CA THR A 80 -23.22 -7.45 -1.55
C THR A 80 -22.59 -8.78 -1.16
N LEU A 81 -22.43 -9.01 0.14
CA LEU A 81 -22.10 -10.30 0.72
C LEU A 81 -23.26 -10.73 1.63
N PHE A 82 -23.76 -11.97 1.45
CA PHE A 82 -24.96 -12.48 2.13
C PHE A 82 -26.22 -11.62 1.92
N GLY A 83 -26.35 -10.96 0.76
CA GLY A 83 -27.48 -10.05 0.45
C GLY A 83 -27.39 -8.68 1.16
N VAL A 84 -26.30 -8.40 1.86
CA VAL A 84 -26.07 -7.15 2.59
C VAL A 84 -24.88 -6.41 1.94
N PRO A 85 -24.94 -5.07 1.77
CA PRO A 85 -23.83 -4.30 1.19
C PRO A 85 -22.50 -4.58 1.90
N LEU A 86 -21.40 -4.66 1.14
CA LEU A 86 -20.07 -5.03 1.66
C LEU A 86 -19.63 -4.19 2.87
N GLN A 87 -20.02 -2.93 2.93
CA GLN A 87 -19.72 -2.03 4.04
C GLN A 87 -20.27 -2.53 5.38
N TYR A 88 -21.40 -3.24 5.38
CA TYR A 88 -22.07 -3.72 6.59
C TYR A 88 -21.86 -5.21 6.84
N SER A 89 -21.23 -5.94 5.92
CA SER A 89 -20.99 -7.39 6.02
C SER A 89 -19.50 -7.71 6.04
N LEU A 90 -18.79 -7.40 4.95
CA LEU A 90 -17.37 -7.72 4.79
C LEU A 90 -16.49 -6.94 5.77
N LEU A 91 -16.71 -5.63 5.90
CA LEU A 91 -15.89 -4.78 6.77
C LEU A 91 -15.96 -5.21 8.25
N PRO A 92 -17.16 -5.38 8.86
CA PRO A 92 -17.26 -5.89 10.23
C PRO A 92 -16.68 -7.29 10.41
N LEU A 93 -16.83 -8.18 9.42
CA LEU A 93 -16.25 -9.52 9.46
C LEU A 93 -14.73 -9.46 9.52
N ILE A 94 -14.11 -8.64 8.66
CA ILE A 94 -12.65 -8.46 8.65
C ILE A 94 -12.18 -7.80 9.94
N ALA A 95 -12.88 -6.77 10.42
CA ALA A 95 -12.56 -6.12 11.68
C ALA A 95 -12.58 -7.12 12.85
N LEU A 96 -13.58 -8.02 12.90
CA LEU A 96 -13.66 -9.07 13.92
C LEU A 96 -12.47 -10.03 13.83
N ILE A 97 -12.09 -10.45 12.62
CA ILE A 97 -10.94 -11.36 12.41
C ILE A 97 -9.66 -10.68 12.89
N VAL A 98 -9.40 -9.46 12.43
CA VAL A 98 -8.24 -8.63 12.80
C VAL A 98 -8.13 -8.44 14.30
N ILE A 99 -9.22 -8.03 14.95
CA ILE A 99 -9.25 -7.86 16.40
C ILE A 99 -8.94 -9.18 17.11
N THR A 100 -9.50 -10.29 16.61
CA THR A 100 -9.33 -11.61 17.25
C THR A 100 -7.88 -12.06 17.20
N TYR A 101 -7.24 -12.10 16.02
CA TYR A 101 -5.86 -12.59 15.96
C TYR A 101 -4.83 -11.52 16.39
N GLY A 102 -5.11 -10.23 16.21
CA GLY A 102 -4.25 -9.15 16.67
C GLY A 102 -4.13 -9.15 18.20
N LEU A 103 -5.25 -9.28 18.91
CA LEU A 103 -5.27 -9.36 20.37
C LEU A 103 -4.69 -10.69 20.89
N LEU A 104 -4.97 -11.82 20.23
CA LEU A 104 -4.55 -13.14 20.72
C LEU A 104 -3.11 -13.50 20.35
N GLY A 105 -2.62 -13.06 19.18
CA GLY A 105 -1.34 -13.46 18.63
C GLY A 105 -0.18 -12.53 19.00
N GLY A 106 -0.48 -11.27 19.32
CA GLY A 106 0.52 -10.25 19.63
C GLY A 106 1.50 -9.97 18.48
N ILE A 107 2.55 -9.22 18.78
CA ILE A 107 3.51 -8.68 17.80
C ILE A 107 4.20 -9.79 16.97
N ALA A 108 4.54 -10.93 17.61
CA ALA A 108 5.26 -12.02 16.93
C ALA A 108 4.39 -12.75 15.89
N ALA A 109 3.11 -12.99 16.19
CA ALA A 109 2.20 -13.62 15.24
C ALA A 109 1.93 -12.68 14.05
N ALA A 110 1.71 -11.39 14.32
CA ALA A 110 1.54 -10.37 13.31
C ALA A 110 2.73 -10.33 12.33
N TYR A 111 3.98 -10.40 12.84
CA TYR A 111 5.15 -10.45 11.97
C TYR A 111 5.16 -11.63 11.00
N TRP A 112 4.75 -12.83 11.43
CA TRP A 112 4.73 -14.00 10.57
C TRP A 112 3.62 -13.94 9.51
N THR A 113 2.43 -13.46 9.89
CA THR A 113 1.34 -13.25 8.94
C THR A 113 1.75 -12.24 7.87
N ASP A 114 2.34 -11.12 8.29
CA ASP A 114 2.74 -10.03 7.42
C ASP A 114 3.84 -10.44 6.44
N LEU A 115 4.81 -11.24 6.90
CA LEU A 115 5.89 -11.74 6.06
C LEU A 115 5.36 -12.64 4.93
N ILE A 116 4.54 -13.63 5.28
CA ILE A 116 3.99 -14.59 4.31
C ILE A 116 3.10 -13.86 3.30
N GLN A 117 2.22 -12.98 3.78
CA GLN A 117 1.30 -12.21 2.94
C GLN A 117 2.04 -11.22 2.05
N GLY A 118 3.06 -10.55 2.59
CA GLY A 118 3.94 -9.63 1.87
C GLY A 118 4.67 -10.32 0.72
N ILE A 119 5.18 -11.54 0.92
CA ILE A 119 5.80 -12.31 -0.17
C ILE A 119 4.76 -12.66 -1.24
N CYS A 120 3.59 -13.16 -0.84
CA CYS A 120 2.56 -13.55 -1.79
C CYS A 120 2.04 -12.36 -2.63
N ILE A 121 1.79 -11.19 -2.01
CA ILE A 121 1.31 -10.01 -2.74
C ILE A 121 2.37 -9.48 -3.71
N ILE A 122 3.67 -9.56 -3.37
CA ILE A 122 4.76 -9.20 -4.28
C ILE A 122 4.79 -10.16 -5.47
N LEU A 123 4.77 -11.47 -5.24
CA LEU A 123 4.80 -12.48 -6.30
C LEU A 123 3.62 -12.32 -7.26
N LEU A 124 2.41 -12.16 -6.72
CA LEU A 124 1.22 -11.97 -7.52
C LEU A 124 1.20 -10.63 -8.26
N SER A 125 1.75 -9.57 -7.66
CA SER A 125 1.91 -8.27 -8.35
C SER A 125 2.85 -8.38 -9.55
N VAL A 126 3.96 -9.10 -9.40
CA VAL A 126 4.90 -9.35 -10.51
C VAL A 126 4.23 -10.21 -11.59
N LEU A 127 3.41 -11.18 -11.20
CA LEU A 127 2.70 -12.07 -12.11
C LEU A 127 1.65 -11.35 -12.98
N LEU A 128 1.03 -10.28 -12.46
CA LEU A 128 0.06 -9.48 -13.24
C LEU A 128 0.68 -8.84 -14.48
N ILE A 129 1.96 -8.47 -14.45
CA ILE A 129 2.63 -7.76 -15.55
C ILE A 129 2.72 -8.61 -16.82
N PRO A 130 3.31 -9.83 -16.84
CA PRO A 130 3.39 -10.63 -18.05
C PRO A 130 2.00 -11.07 -18.56
N PHE A 131 1.03 -11.37 -17.69
CA PHE A 131 -0.32 -11.68 -18.14
C PHE A 131 -1.03 -10.45 -18.74
N GLY A 132 -0.80 -9.29 -18.15
CA GLY A 132 -1.29 -8.01 -18.63
C GLY A 132 -0.74 -7.63 -19.99
N LEU A 133 0.58 -7.70 -20.18
CA LEU A 133 1.23 -7.44 -21.47
C LEU A 133 0.75 -8.41 -22.54
N LYS A 134 0.59 -9.70 -22.21
CA LYS A 134 0.04 -10.69 -23.14
C LYS A 134 -1.39 -10.32 -23.56
N ALA A 135 -2.20 -9.83 -22.64
CA ALA A 135 -3.56 -9.37 -22.93
C ALA A 135 -3.56 -8.12 -23.83
N VAL A 136 -2.64 -7.17 -23.62
CA VAL A 136 -2.45 -5.99 -24.48
C VAL A 136 -2.09 -6.41 -25.90
N VAL A 137 -1.10 -7.30 -26.06
CA VAL A 137 -0.69 -7.82 -27.38
C VAL A 137 -1.83 -8.55 -28.06
N ALA A 138 -2.60 -9.36 -27.32
CA ALA A 138 -3.75 -10.06 -27.88
C ALA A 138 -4.88 -9.11 -28.33
N ALA A 139 -5.03 -7.95 -27.69
CA ALA A 139 -6.08 -6.99 -27.98
C ALA A 139 -5.74 -6.03 -29.13
N TYR A 140 -4.48 -5.59 -29.23
CA TYR A 140 -4.05 -4.51 -30.12
C TYR A 140 -2.84 -4.85 -31.01
N GLY A 141 -2.17 -5.98 -30.76
CA GLY A 141 -0.96 -6.39 -31.47
C GLY A 141 -1.24 -7.16 -32.77
N THR A 142 -0.15 -7.53 -33.44
CA THR A 142 -0.12 -8.33 -34.66
C THR A 142 0.41 -9.73 -34.41
N SER A 143 0.24 -10.66 -35.35
CA SER A 143 0.68 -12.05 -35.20
C SER A 143 2.20 -12.24 -35.04
N SER A 144 3.00 -11.22 -35.36
CA SER A 144 4.45 -11.20 -35.17
C SER A 144 4.89 -10.60 -33.83
N ASP A 145 3.99 -9.95 -33.09
CA ASP A 145 4.34 -9.26 -31.85
C ASP A 145 4.54 -10.24 -30.70
N GLY A 146 5.65 -10.06 -29.97
CA GLY A 146 5.98 -10.78 -28.76
C GLY A 146 5.45 -10.10 -27.50
N LEU A 147 5.77 -10.66 -26.34
CA LEU A 147 5.30 -10.14 -25.05
C LEU A 147 5.78 -8.71 -24.77
N LEU A 148 7.04 -8.41 -25.11
CA LEU A 148 7.66 -7.10 -24.83
C LEU A 148 7.13 -6.00 -25.75
N ASP A 149 6.60 -6.35 -26.92
CA ASP A 149 5.91 -5.41 -27.80
C ASP A 149 4.66 -4.83 -27.14
N GLY A 150 4.13 -5.46 -26.09
CA GLY A 150 3.09 -4.90 -25.25
C GLY A 150 3.43 -3.50 -24.72
N PHE A 151 4.69 -3.22 -24.37
CA PHE A 151 5.09 -1.87 -23.95
C PHE A 151 5.00 -0.86 -25.10
N ARG A 152 5.47 -1.22 -26.30
CA ARG A 152 5.35 -0.38 -27.50
C ARG A 152 3.88 -0.09 -27.81
N ILE A 153 3.04 -1.12 -27.80
CA ILE A 153 1.60 -1.02 -28.04
C ILE A 153 0.93 -0.09 -27.02
N MET A 154 1.29 -0.17 -25.73
CA MET A 154 0.77 0.75 -24.72
C MET A 154 1.10 2.21 -25.05
N HIS A 155 2.30 2.49 -25.53
CA HIS A 155 2.69 3.84 -25.98
C HIS A 155 1.93 4.31 -27.23
N GLU A 156 1.48 3.39 -28.09
CA GLU A 156 0.66 3.71 -29.26
C GLU A 156 -0.81 3.97 -28.88
N GLN A 157 -1.33 3.26 -27.87
CA GLN A 157 -2.74 3.36 -27.44
C GLN A 157 -2.99 4.50 -26.45
N LEU A 158 -2.00 4.88 -25.65
CA LEU A 158 -2.16 5.91 -24.61
C LEU A 158 -1.43 7.21 -24.97
N PRO A 159 -2.03 8.37 -24.70
CA PRO A 159 -1.34 9.67 -24.84
C PRO A 159 -0.03 9.73 -24.05
N GLU A 160 0.97 10.43 -24.61
CA GLU A 160 2.30 10.61 -24.00
C GLU A 160 2.25 11.18 -22.57
N THR A 161 1.22 11.99 -22.26
CA THR A 161 1.00 12.55 -20.92
C THR A 161 0.84 11.48 -19.84
N TYR A 162 0.32 10.29 -20.18
CA TYR A 162 0.22 9.17 -19.22
C TYR A 162 1.58 8.57 -18.86
N PHE A 163 2.60 8.78 -19.69
CA PHE A 163 3.97 8.30 -19.46
C PHE A 163 4.89 9.39 -18.88
N THR A 164 4.37 10.59 -18.66
CA THR A 164 5.13 11.65 -18.00
C THR A 164 5.25 11.35 -16.50
N ILE A 165 6.49 11.23 -16.01
CA ILE A 165 6.78 10.91 -14.59
C ILE A 165 6.75 12.18 -13.74
N ILE A 166 7.37 13.26 -14.21
CA ILE A 166 7.41 14.55 -13.51
C ILE A 166 6.71 15.56 -14.42
N GLY A 167 5.53 16.02 -14.02
CA GLY A 167 4.80 17.04 -14.77
C GLY A 167 5.20 18.45 -14.34
N SER A 168 5.39 19.34 -15.31
CA SER A 168 5.56 20.79 -15.11
C SER A 168 4.27 21.58 -15.33
N THR A 169 3.19 20.92 -15.74
CA THR A 169 1.90 21.56 -16.06
C THR A 169 0.96 21.49 -14.86
N THR A 170 0.06 22.48 -14.75
CA THR A 170 -0.99 22.58 -13.72
C THR A 170 -1.98 21.39 -13.72
N ALA A 171 -1.98 20.59 -14.79
CA ALA A 171 -2.76 19.35 -14.91
C ALA A 171 -2.06 18.11 -14.33
N SER A 172 -0.81 18.22 -13.86
CA SER A 172 -0.13 17.12 -13.18
C SER A 172 -0.66 16.99 -11.75
N GLU A 173 -1.14 15.80 -11.37
CA GLU A 173 -1.57 15.50 -9.99
C GLU A 173 -0.44 15.72 -8.96
N PHE A 174 0.82 15.61 -9.38
CA PHE A 174 2.00 15.76 -8.53
C PHE A 174 3.07 16.65 -9.19
N PRO A 175 2.89 17.99 -9.18
CA PRO A 175 3.92 18.90 -9.65
C PRO A 175 5.14 18.84 -8.71
N LEU A 176 6.33 19.17 -9.23
CA LEU A 176 7.58 19.02 -8.50
C LEU A 176 7.59 19.74 -7.14
N TYR A 177 7.03 20.94 -7.06
CA TYR A 177 6.96 21.69 -5.80
C TYR A 177 6.11 20.97 -4.74
N SER A 178 5.01 20.31 -5.14
CA SER A 178 4.18 19.52 -4.23
C SER A 178 4.95 18.30 -3.72
N ILE A 179 5.71 17.63 -4.59
CA ILE A 179 6.56 16.50 -4.19
C ILE A 179 7.57 16.95 -3.14
N VAL A 180 8.29 18.07 -3.38
CA VAL A 180 9.27 18.61 -2.44
C VAL A 180 8.62 18.98 -1.10
N ALA A 181 7.47 19.67 -1.13
CA ALA A 181 6.75 20.04 0.09
C ALA A 181 6.30 18.81 0.89
N ILE A 182 5.74 17.80 0.21
CA ILE A 182 5.31 16.54 0.83
C ILE A 182 6.51 15.81 1.45
N VAL A 183 7.66 15.76 0.77
CA VAL A 183 8.88 15.14 1.31
C VAL A 183 9.32 15.84 2.60
N ILE A 184 9.37 17.18 2.62
CA ILE A 184 9.77 17.95 3.80
C ILE A 184 8.81 17.68 4.97
N ILE A 185 7.50 17.72 4.71
CA ILE A 185 6.48 17.43 5.73
C ILE A 185 6.65 16.02 6.29
N ASN A 186 6.88 15.02 5.43
CA ASN A 186 7.00 13.62 5.84
C ASN A 186 8.32 13.31 6.55
N ILE A 187 9.42 13.98 6.20
CA ILE A 187 10.70 13.88 6.94
C ILE A 187 10.49 14.23 8.42
N VAL A 188 9.70 15.27 8.68
CA VAL A 188 9.39 15.71 10.05
C VAL A 188 8.31 14.81 10.68
N GLY A 189 7.22 14.55 9.96
CA GLY A 189 6.04 13.88 10.49
C GLY A 189 6.26 12.40 10.79
N ILE A 190 7.03 11.69 9.97
CA ILE A 190 7.14 10.23 10.08
C ILE A 190 7.73 9.78 11.42
N VAL A 191 8.66 10.57 11.96
CA VAL A 191 9.35 10.24 13.22
C VAL A 191 8.40 10.32 14.42
N LEU A 192 7.28 11.02 14.26
CA LEU A 192 6.26 11.25 15.28
C LEU A 192 4.99 10.47 14.99
N THR A 193 5.03 9.48 14.08
CA THR A 193 3.87 8.62 13.87
C THR A 193 3.79 7.57 14.98
N PRO A 194 2.63 7.39 15.64
CA PRO A 194 2.52 6.57 16.85
C PRO A 194 3.05 5.14 16.74
N HIS A 195 2.73 4.44 15.65
CA HIS A 195 3.12 3.05 15.41
C HIS A 195 4.62 2.85 15.18
N PHE A 196 5.35 3.89 14.75
CA PHE A 196 6.77 3.76 14.40
C PHE A 196 7.67 3.44 15.60
N ILE A 197 7.22 3.69 16.84
CA ILE A 197 8.00 3.26 18.00
C ILE A 197 8.11 1.74 18.08
N VAL A 198 7.05 1.02 17.72
CA VAL A 198 7.02 -0.44 17.70
C VAL A 198 7.59 -0.95 16.37
N THR A 199 6.98 -0.55 15.25
CA THR A 199 7.26 -1.11 13.92
C THR A 199 8.46 -0.48 13.21
N GLY A 200 8.86 0.73 13.62
CA GLY A 200 10.00 1.46 13.07
C GLY A 200 11.35 1.04 13.65
N GLY A 201 11.42 -0.06 14.40
CA GLY A 201 12.67 -0.63 14.89
C GLY A 201 12.78 -0.82 16.40
N GLY A 202 11.79 -0.38 17.19
CA GLY A 202 11.80 -0.54 18.65
C GLY A 202 11.77 -2.01 19.10
N THR A 203 11.11 -2.89 18.34
CA THR A 203 11.06 -4.33 18.64
C THR A 203 12.19 -5.14 17.99
N ALA A 204 13.16 -4.49 17.33
CA ALA A 204 14.25 -5.18 16.65
C ALA A 204 15.30 -5.73 17.64
N LYS A 205 15.88 -6.89 17.33
CA LYS A 205 16.89 -7.55 18.16
C LYS A 205 18.14 -6.69 18.36
N SER A 206 18.63 -6.05 17.29
CA SER A 206 19.75 -5.12 17.33
C SER A 206 19.44 -3.81 16.61
N GLU A 207 20.25 -2.78 16.85
CA GLU A 207 20.17 -1.51 16.11
C GLU A 207 20.46 -1.70 14.62
N TRP A 208 21.31 -2.67 14.28
CA TRP A 208 21.60 -3.02 12.89
C TRP A 208 20.36 -3.63 12.22
N ASP A 209 19.71 -4.59 12.87
CA ASP A 209 18.49 -5.22 12.35
C ASP A 209 17.37 -4.19 12.17
N ALA A 210 17.24 -3.23 13.10
CA ALA A 210 16.27 -2.13 13.03
C ALA A 210 16.46 -1.29 11.75
N ARG A 211 17.71 -0.88 11.50
CA ARG A 211 18.09 -0.07 10.34
C ARG A 211 17.89 -0.82 9.04
N VAL A 212 18.45 -2.02 8.94
CA VAL A 212 18.41 -2.83 7.73
C VAL A 212 16.97 -3.19 7.41
N GLY A 213 16.19 -3.63 8.39
CA GLY A 213 14.79 -4.01 8.21
C GLY A 213 13.94 -2.85 7.68
N LEU A 214 14.00 -1.68 8.34
CA LEU A 214 13.17 -0.54 7.96
C LEU A 214 13.56 0.04 6.59
N VAL A 215 14.85 0.19 6.33
CA VAL A 215 15.35 0.74 5.06
C VAL A 215 15.12 -0.22 3.90
N THR A 216 15.44 -1.51 4.08
CA THR A 216 15.24 -2.53 3.03
C THR A 216 13.75 -2.69 2.72
N GLY A 217 12.90 -2.74 3.74
CA GLY A 217 11.44 -2.80 3.57
C GLY A 217 10.91 -1.61 2.77
N ASN A 218 11.38 -0.39 3.05
CA ASN A 218 11.00 0.78 2.28
C ASN A 218 11.45 0.66 0.82
N PHE A 219 12.71 0.28 0.56
CA PHE A 219 13.22 0.10 -0.80
C PHE A 219 12.46 -0.95 -1.60
N ILE A 220 12.16 -2.11 -1.01
CA ILE A 220 11.35 -3.16 -1.66
C ILE A 220 9.99 -2.59 -2.03
N LYS A 221 9.31 -1.89 -1.10
CA LYS A 221 8.00 -1.28 -1.35
C LYS A 221 8.06 -0.24 -2.47
N ARG A 222 9.14 0.56 -2.54
CA ARG A 222 9.37 1.52 -3.62
C ARG A 222 9.60 0.83 -4.96
N PHE A 223 10.38 -0.25 -5.00
CA PHE A 223 10.58 -1.04 -6.21
C PHE A 223 9.26 -1.64 -6.72
N CYS A 224 8.44 -2.23 -5.83
CA CYS A 224 7.12 -2.77 -6.18
C CYS A 224 6.18 -1.72 -6.77
N THR A 225 6.29 -0.45 -6.35
CA THR A 225 5.47 0.65 -6.88
C THR A 225 5.66 0.80 -8.39
N ILE A 226 6.86 0.56 -8.92
CA ILE A 226 7.12 0.61 -10.36
C ILE A 226 6.27 -0.44 -11.08
N GLY A 227 6.23 -1.67 -10.55
CA GLY A 227 5.39 -2.73 -11.08
C GLY A 227 3.89 -2.40 -11.02
N TRP A 228 3.44 -1.78 -9.94
CA TRP A 228 2.04 -1.36 -9.80
C TRP A 228 1.63 -0.28 -10.82
N VAL A 229 2.54 0.64 -11.13
CA VAL A 229 2.33 1.65 -12.19
C VAL A 229 2.21 0.97 -13.56
N ILE A 230 3.07 0.00 -13.86
CA ILE A 230 2.99 -0.77 -15.10
C ILE A 230 1.64 -1.50 -15.19
N THR A 231 1.21 -2.17 -14.12
CA THR A 231 -0.11 -2.80 -14.05
C THR A 231 -1.25 -1.80 -14.26
N ALA A 232 -1.17 -0.60 -13.66
CA ALA A 232 -2.18 0.43 -13.84
C ALA A 232 -2.26 0.92 -15.30
N LEU A 233 -1.11 1.09 -15.97
CA LEU A 233 -1.08 1.46 -17.39
C LEU A 233 -1.63 0.35 -18.29
N ILE A 234 -1.36 -0.93 -17.98
CA ILE A 234 -1.96 -2.07 -18.67
C ILE A 234 -3.49 -2.03 -18.55
N VAL A 235 -4.00 -1.83 -17.34
CA VAL A 235 -5.44 -1.71 -17.08
C VAL A 235 -6.04 -0.55 -17.85
N LEU A 236 -5.36 0.61 -17.83
CA LEU A 236 -5.80 1.79 -18.57
C LEU A 236 -5.80 1.55 -20.09
N THR A 237 -4.81 0.82 -20.62
CA THR A 237 -4.74 0.47 -22.04
C THR A 237 -5.89 -0.45 -22.46
N LEU A 238 -6.20 -1.46 -21.65
CA LEU A 238 -7.22 -2.46 -21.97
C LEU A 238 -8.66 -2.00 -21.67
N TYR A 239 -8.82 -1.18 -20.64
CA TYR A 239 -10.13 -0.88 -20.03
C TYR A 239 -10.37 0.61 -19.80
N GLY A 240 -9.51 1.51 -20.29
CA GLY A 240 -9.67 2.96 -20.13
C GLY A 240 -10.93 3.54 -20.78
N GLY A 241 -11.54 2.82 -21.72
CA GLY A 241 -12.84 3.17 -22.29
C GLY A 241 -14.05 2.86 -21.39
N ASP A 242 -13.87 2.14 -20.28
CA ASP A 242 -14.94 1.83 -19.33
C ASP A 242 -15.21 3.02 -18.40
N ALA A 243 -16.37 3.65 -18.58
CA ALA A 243 -16.82 4.79 -17.79
C ALA A 243 -16.93 4.47 -16.28
N THR A 244 -17.21 3.22 -15.91
CA THR A 244 -17.32 2.83 -14.50
C THR A 244 -15.96 2.74 -13.80
N LEU A 245 -14.92 2.37 -14.56
CA LEU A 245 -13.55 2.26 -14.06
C LEU A 245 -12.88 3.64 -13.96
N THR A 246 -13.15 4.50 -14.93
CA THR A 246 -12.64 5.88 -14.93
C THR A 246 -13.30 6.75 -13.87
N ALA A 247 -14.53 6.42 -13.46
CA ALA A 247 -15.22 7.08 -12.34
C ALA A 247 -14.63 6.73 -10.96
N ASP A 248 -14.03 5.55 -10.78
CA ASP A 248 -13.39 5.13 -9.52
C ASP A 248 -12.12 4.32 -9.80
N ALA A 249 -11.01 5.03 -9.98
CA ALA A 249 -9.71 4.44 -10.34
C ALA A 249 -9.18 3.43 -9.30
N ASP A 250 -9.64 3.51 -8.04
CA ASP A 250 -9.24 2.58 -6.98
C ASP A 250 -9.72 1.13 -7.26
N LYS A 251 -10.72 0.95 -8.13
CA LYS A 251 -11.19 -0.37 -8.57
C LYS A 251 -10.25 -1.05 -9.57
N ALA A 252 -9.28 -0.32 -10.14
CA ALA A 252 -8.38 -0.81 -11.19
C ALA A 252 -7.67 -2.12 -10.81
N TRP A 253 -7.20 -2.24 -9.57
CA TRP A 253 -6.50 -3.45 -9.12
C TRP A 253 -7.41 -4.68 -9.06
N GLY A 254 -8.65 -4.52 -8.55
CA GLY A 254 -9.63 -5.59 -8.50
C GLY A 254 -10.04 -6.05 -9.90
N VAL A 255 -10.26 -5.09 -10.80
CA VAL A 255 -10.56 -5.37 -12.22
C VAL A 255 -9.39 -6.09 -12.89
N ALA A 256 -8.15 -5.63 -12.69
CA ALA A 256 -6.95 -6.28 -13.23
C ALA A 256 -6.87 -7.75 -12.78
N THR A 257 -7.09 -7.99 -11.49
CA THR A 257 -7.03 -9.33 -10.90
C THR A 257 -8.02 -10.28 -11.59
N ILE A 258 -9.27 -9.88 -11.74
CA ILE A 258 -10.30 -10.74 -12.36
C ILE A 258 -10.04 -10.93 -13.84
N LYS A 259 -9.76 -9.84 -14.56
CA LYS A 259 -9.68 -9.88 -16.02
C LYS A 259 -8.39 -10.51 -16.53
N LEU A 260 -7.28 -10.35 -15.80
CA LEU A 260 -5.97 -10.88 -16.20
C LEU A 260 -5.69 -12.26 -15.60
N LEU A 261 -6.04 -12.51 -14.33
CA LEU A 261 -5.78 -13.81 -13.68
C LEU A 261 -6.98 -14.76 -13.71
N GLY A 262 -8.21 -14.25 -13.78
CA GLY A 262 -9.43 -15.06 -13.80
C GLY A 262 -9.50 -16.05 -14.97
N PRO A 263 -9.10 -15.70 -16.20
CA PRO A 263 -9.10 -16.63 -17.32
C PRO A 263 -8.25 -17.89 -17.11
N LEU A 264 -7.27 -17.84 -16.21
CA LEU A 264 -6.39 -18.97 -15.92
C LEU A 264 -7.07 -20.09 -15.12
N LYS A 265 -8.19 -19.80 -14.41
CA LYS A 265 -9.02 -20.76 -13.66
C LYS A 265 -8.27 -21.68 -12.66
N ILE A 266 -7.06 -21.31 -12.24
CA ILE A 266 -6.22 -22.05 -11.28
C ILE A 266 -6.24 -21.45 -9.87
N GLY A 267 -7.27 -20.67 -9.53
CA GLY A 267 -7.44 -20.11 -8.18
C GLY A 267 -6.61 -18.85 -7.87
N LEU A 268 -5.86 -18.30 -8.82
CA LEU A 268 -5.02 -17.11 -8.61
C LEU A 268 -5.81 -15.85 -8.19
N VAL A 269 -7.06 -15.72 -8.64
CA VAL A 269 -7.96 -14.62 -8.21
C VAL A 269 -8.23 -14.72 -6.72
N GLY A 270 -8.61 -15.91 -6.23
CA GLY A 270 -8.86 -16.14 -4.81
C GLY A 270 -7.61 -15.94 -3.96
N LEU A 271 -6.45 -16.39 -4.45
CA LEU A 271 -5.16 -16.16 -3.78
C LEU A 271 -4.83 -14.66 -3.71
N MET A 272 -5.03 -13.89 -4.78
CA MET A 272 -4.82 -12.44 -4.78
C MET A 272 -5.75 -11.71 -3.82
N VAL A 273 -7.04 -12.06 -3.80
CA VAL A 273 -7.99 -11.50 -2.83
C VAL A 273 -7.52 -11.77 -1.41
N ALA A 274 -7.19 -13.03 -1.11
CA ALA A 274 -6.72 -13.41 0.21
C ALA A 274 -5.47 -12.62 0.61
N CYS A 275 -4.48 -12.52 -0.26
CA CYS A 275 -3.25 -11.77 0.02
C CYS A 275 -3.46 -10.27 0.18
N LEU A 276 -4.38 -9.68 -0.60
CA LEU A 276 -4.65 -8.25 -0.53
C LEU A 276 -5.47 -7.87 0.71
N LEU A 277 -6.50 -8.65 1.02
CA LEU A 277 -7.23 -8.50 2.28
C LEU A 277 -6.25 -8.61 3.44
N ALA A 278 -5.36 -9.60 3.39
CA ALA A 278 -4.43 -9.85 4.46
C ALA A 278 -3.35 -8.75 4.59
N ALA A 279 -2.82 -8.23 3.49
CA ALA A 279 -1.92 -7.07 3.52
C ALA A 279 -2.57 -5.80 4.12
N LEU A 280 -3.87 -5.60 3.89
CA LEU A 280 -4.61 -4.49 4.49
C LEU A 280 -4.90 -4.74 5.98
N MET A 281 -5.18 -5.99 6.36
CA MET A 281 -5.33 -6.42 7.75
C MET A 281 -4.02 -6.22 8.56
N SER A 282 -2.87 -6.60 8.00
CA SER A 282 -1.52 -6.37 8.55
C SER A 282 -1.27 -4.92 8.96
N SER A 283 -1.69 -3.97 8.12
CA SER A 283 -1.52 -2.55 8.40
C SER A 283 -2.41 -2.08 9.56
N VAL A 284 -3.60 -2.66 9.69
CA VAL A 284 -4.50 -2.39 10.83
C VAL A 284 -3.94 -3.01 12.12
N ASP A 285 -3.38 -4.22 12.07
CA ASP A 285 -2.71 -4.83 13.23
C ASP A 285 -1.59 -3.93 13.74
N CYS A 286 -0.75 -3.41 12.84
CA CYS A 286 0.33 -2.49 13.19
C CYS A 286 -0.15 -1.21 13.88
N TYR A 287 -1.41 -0.80 13.69
CA TYR A 287 -2.01 0.35 14.37
C TYR A 287 -2.72 -0.03 15.68
N MET A 288 -3.03 -1.30 15.86
CA MET A 288 -3.63 -1.85 17.09
C MET A 288 -2.58 -2.22 18.14
N LEU A 289 -1.39 -2.63 17.70
CA LEU A 289 -0.22 -2.94 18.54
C LEU A 289 0.43 -1.67 19.10
#